data_AF-A0A930EUE8-F1
#
_entry.id   AF-A0A930EUE8-F1
#
_cell.length_a   1.000
_cell.length_b   1.000
_cell.length_c   1.000
_cell.angle_alpha   90.00
_cell.angle_beta   90.00
_cell.angle_gamma   90.00
#
_symmetry.space_group_name_H-M   'P 1'
#
loop_
_entity.id
_entity.type
_entity.pdbx_description
1 polymer ?
#
loop_
_entity_poly.entity_id
_entity_poly.type
_entity_poly.pdbx_seq_one_letter_code
_entity_poly.pdbx_strand_id
1 'polypeptide(L)'
;SMTPAEREDVSILNGSRRARIARGSGTTVTEVNQLVQRFEAAREMMAQMGQMGGGVPGMGALPGRGGKAKQKANARKAQAQRARMKKSARSGNPAKRRQQELEAMLPPSERSAPQGSSFGVAQEAPAPRPTIDDLPDDVKRMLGQL
;
A
#
# COMPACT_ATOMS: atom_id res chain seq x y z
N SER A 1 -22.37 21.59 -14.23
CA SER A 1 -22.05 20.18 -13.89
C SER A 1 -21.46 19.46 -15.12
N MET A 2 -21.09 18.16 -15.08
CA MET A 2 -20.06 17.50 -15.94
C MET A 2 -19.97 17.89 -17.42
N THR A 3 -18.75 17.89 -17.98
CA THR A 3 -18.47 18.03 -19.42
C THR A 3 -18.54 16.68 -20.15
N PRO A 4 -18.70 16.64 -21.48
CA PRO A 4 -18.70 15.39 -22.26
C PRO A 4 -17.45 14.53 -22.01
N ALA A 5 -16.26 15.15 -22.04
CA ALA A 5 -15.00 14.45 -21.80
C ALA A 5 -14.95 13.76 -20.42
N GLU A 6 -15.51 14.39 -19.38
CA GLU A 6 -15.57 13.80 -18.03
C GLU A 6 -16.60 12.68 -17.91
N ARG A 7 -17.62 12.64 -18.78
CA ARG A 7 -18.61 11.55 -18.82
C ARG A 7 -18.06 10.32 -19.55
N GLU A 8 -17.28 10.56 -20.60
CA GLU A 8 -16.63 9.50 -21.39
C GLU A 8 -15.50 8.86 -20.59
N ASP A 9 -14.68 9.67 -19.92
CA ASP A 9 -13.58 9.20 -19.09
C ASP A 9 -13.69 9.72 -17.65
N VAL A 10 -13.97 8.80 -16.73
CA VAL A 10 -14.07 9.11 -15.30
C VAL A 10 -12.69 9.31 -14.66
N SER A 11 -11.61 8.80 -15.27
CA SER A 11 -10.25 8.88 -14.72
C SER A 11 -9.68 10.30 -14.68
N ILE A 12 -10.19 11.20 -15.51
CA ILE A 12 -9.76 12.61 -15.52
C ILE A 12 -10.36 13.42 -14.36
N LEU A 13 -11.31 12.86 -13.58
CA LEU A 13 -11.98 13.53 -12.48
C LEU A 13 -11.08 13.68 -11.24
N ASN A 14 -10.42 14.82 -11.14
CA ASN A 14 -9.69 15.27 -9.95
C ASN A 14 -10.57 16.09 -8.98
N GLY A 15 -10.01 16.50 -7.82
CA GLY A 15 -10.74 17.25 -6.79
C GLY A 15 -11.33 18.57 -7.28
N SER A 16 -10.61 19.33 -8.12
CA SER A 16 -11.10 20.59 -8.69
C SER A 16 -12.31 20.38 -9.60
N ARG A 17 -12.27 19.37 -10.47
CA ARG A 17 -13.40 19.01 -11.34
C ARG A 17 -14.61 18.56 -10.53
N ARG A 18 -14.41 17.75 -9.49
CA ARG A 18 -15.48 17.31 -8.60
C ARG A 18 -16.13 18.47 -7.84
N ALA A 19 -15.33 19.45 -7.39
CA ALA A 19 -15.84 20.69 -6.80
C ALA A 19 -16.66 21.54 -7.80
N ARG A 20 -16.21 21.66 -9.06
CA ARG A 20 -16.96 22.33 -10.13
C ARG A 20 -18.29 21.63 -10.41
N ILE A 21 -18.29 20.29 -10.45
CA ILE A 21 -19.49 19.50 -10.65
C ILE A 21 -20.46 19.76 -9.51
N ALA A 22 -20.03 19.54 -8.27
CA ALA A 22 -20.80 19.78 -7.04
C ALA A 22 -21.47 21.16 -7.03
N ARG A 23 -20.70 22.24 -7.22
CA ARG A 23 -21.22 23.61 -7.30
C ARG A 23 -22.23 23.80 -8.44
N GLY A 24 -21.95 23.22 -9.60
CA GLY A 24 -22.81 23.34 -10.78
C GLY A 24 -24.05 22.43 -10.78
N SER A 25 -24.17 21.48 -9.84
CA SER A 25 -25.35 20.63 -9.65
C SER A 25 -26.06 20.87 -8.32
N GLY A 26 -25.57 21.78 -7.47
CA GLY A 26 -26.15 22.03 -6.15
C GLY A 26 -25.94 20.87 -5.17
N THR A 27 -24.93 20.03 -5.39
CA THR A 27 -24.61 18.87 -4.55
C THR A 27 -23.27 19.05 -3.84
N THR A 28 -22.96 18.16 -2.90
CA THR A 28 -21.67 18.14 -2.20
C THR A 28 -20.61 17.35 -2.96
N VAL A 29 -19.33 17.65 -2.69
CA VAL A 29 -18.20 16.90 -3.28
C VAL A 29 -18.23 15.42 -2.85
N THR A 30 -18.72 15.14 -1.63
CA THR A 30 -18.86 13.78 -1.10
C THR A 30 -19.88 12.97 -1.90
N GLU A 31 -21.02 13.55 -2.24
CA GLU A 31 -22.03 12.89 -3.08
C GLU A 31 -21.51 12.60 -4.49
N VAL A 32 -20.74 13.53 -5.06
CA VAL A 32 -20.07 13.32 -6.35
C VAL A 32 -19.07 12.15 -6.26
N ASN A 33 -18.30 12.06 -5.18
CA ASN A 33 -17.39 10.93 -4.97
C ASN A 33 -18.12 9.59 -4.87
N GLN A 34 -19.22 9.54 -4.12
CA GLN A 34 -20.03 8.32 -4.00
C GLN A 34 -20.64 7.91 -5.34
N LEU A 35 -21.11 8.87 -6.14
CA LEU A 35 -21.62 8.59 -7.49
C LEU A 35 -20.54 7.96 -8.38
N VAL A 36 -19.33 8.55 -8.38
CA VAL A 36 -18.20 8.05 -9.17
C VAL A 36 -17.83 6.62 -8.76
N GLN A 37 -17.76 6.33 -7.46
CA GLN A 37 -17.45 4.98 -6.98
C GLN A 37 -18.49 3.94 -7.40
N ARG A 38 -19.79 4.27 -7.27
CA ARG A 38 -20.87 3.38 -7.72
C ARG A 38 -20.84 3.13 -9.22
N PHE A 39 -20.49 4.15 -10.01
CA PHE A 39 -20.33 4.00 -11.44
C PHE A 39 -19.14 3.11 -11.80
N GLU A 40 -17.98 3.27 -11.16
CA GLU A 40 -16.81 2.43 -11.41
C GLU A 40 -17.09 0.96 -11.07
N ALA A 41 -17.74 0.69 -9.93
CA ALA A 41 -18.17 -0.65 -9.56
C ALA A 41 -19.15 -1.25 -10.59
N ALA A 42 -20.15 -0.49 -11.02
CA ALA A 42 -21.09 -0.94 -12.04
C ALA A 42 -20.42 -1.18 -13.40
N ARG A 43 -19.46 -0.32 -13.79
CA ARG A 43 -18.66 -0.46 -15.01
C ARG A 43 -17.84 -1.75 -14.97
N GLU A 44 -17.25 -2.05 -13.83
CA GLU A 44 -16.47 -3.28 -13.64
C GLU A 44 -17.36 -4.53 -13.71
N MET A 45 -18.53 -4.51 -13.09
CA MET A 45 -19.51 -5.61 -13.19
C MET A 45 -20.00 -5.81 -14.63
N MET A 46 -20.33 -4.71 -15.34
CA MET A 46 -20.72 -4.78 -16.76
C MET A 46 -19.58 -5.29 -17.65
N ALA A 47 -18.34 -4.89 -17.39
CA ALA A 47 -17.18 -5.37 -18.13
C ALA A 47 -16.94 -6.87 -17.90
N GLN A 48 -17.11 -7.37 -16.67
CA GLN A 48 -17.03 -8.79 -16.35
C GLN A 48 -18.16 -9.59 -17.00
N MET A 49 -19.40 -9.07 -16.98
CA MET A 49 -20.54 -9.74 -17.60
C MET A 49 -20.47 -9.72 -19.13
N GLY A 50 -19.98 -8.64 -19.75
CA GLY A 50 -19.75 -8.58 -21.20
C GLY A 50 -18.65 -9.54 -21.66
N GLN A 51 -17.63 -9.77 -20.83
CA GLN A 51 -16.61 -10.80 -21.08
C GLN A 51 -17.18 -12.23 -20.97
N MET A 52 -18.20 -12.44 -20.16
CA MET A 52 -18.83 -13.74 -19.94
C MET A 52 -20.02 -14.02 -20.88
N GLY A 53 -20.67 -12.98 -21.42
CA GLY A 53 -21.87 -13.09 -22.28
C GLY A 53 -21.70 -12.64 -23.73
N GLY A 54 -20.52 -12.16 -24.15
CA GLY A 54 -20.28 -11.59 -25.49
C GLY A 54 -19.29 -12.35 -26.38
N GLY A 55 -18.81 -13.52 -25.97
CA GLY A 55 -17.98 -14.39 -26.80
C GLY A 55 -18.81 -15.54 -27.36
N VAL A 56 -18.88 -15.66 -28.69
CA VAL A 56 -19.40 -16.85 -29.38
C VAL A 56 -18.86 -18.12 -28.67
N PRO A 57 -19.71 -18.94 -28.04
CA PRO A 57 -19.28 -20.23 -27.51
C PRO A 57 -18.93 -21.13 -28.70
N GLY A 58 -17.63 -21.29 -28.99
CA GLY A 58 -17.17 -22.29 -29.96
C GLY A 58 -16.32 -21.82 -31.15
N MET A 59 -16.03 -20.52 -31.32
CA MET A 59 -15.20 -20.09 -32.46
C MET A 59 -13.71 -20.02 -32.11
N GLY A 60 -13.04 -21.18 -32.20
CA GLY A 60 -11.71 -21.29 -32.78
C GLY A 60 -10.52 -20.70 -32.03
N ALA A 61 -10.02 -21.43 -31.04
CA ALA A 61 -8.57 -21.53 -30.83
C ALA A 61 -8.22 -22.96 -30.41
N LEU A 62 -7.90 -23.77 -31.43
CA LEU A 62 -7.44 -25.16 -31.36
C LEU A 62 -6.70 -25.53 -30.05
N PRO A 63 -7.21 -26.50 -29.26
CA PRO A 63 -6.40 -27.17 -28.26
C PRO A 63 -5.43 -28.11 -28.99
N GLY A 64 -4.17 -27.71 -29.17
CA GLY A 64 -3.20 -28.67 -29.69
C GLY A 64 -1.81 -28.22 -30.15
N ARG A 65 -1.47 -26.92 -30.23
CA ARG A 65 -0.19 -26.56 -30.89
C ARG A 65 0.61 -25.40 -30.30
N GLY A 66 0.37 -25.00 -29.05
CA GLY A 66 0.98 -23.78 -28.47
C GLY A 66 1.76 -23.93 -27.15
N GLY A 67 1.79 -25.12 -26.53
CA GLY A 67 2.28 -25.29 -25.15
C GLY A 67 3.74 -24.87 -24.91
N LYS A 68 4.61 -25.01 -25.93
CA LYS A 68 6.05 -24.72 -25.80
C LYS A 68 6.41 -23.24 -25.94
N ALA A 69 5.53 -22.41 -26.50
CA ALA A 69 5.78 -20.97 -26.67
C ALA A 69 5.45 -20.16 -25.41
N LYS A 70 4.33 -20.48 -24.73
CA LYS A 70 3.92 -19.82 -23.46
C LYS A 70 4.91 -20.10 -22.32
N GLN A 71 5.46 -21.32 -22.27
CA GLN A 71 6.46 -21.69 -21.26
C GLN A 71 7.79 -20.93 -21.45
N LYS A 72 8.21 -20.71 -22.71
CA LYS A 72 9.44 -19.96 -23.04
C LYS A 72 9.28 -18.45 -22.79
N ALA A 73 8.08 -17.90 -22.98
CA ALA A 73 7.77 -16.50 -22.66
C ALA A 73 7.78 -16.23 -21.13
N ASN A 74 7.23 -17.14 -20.33
CA ASN A 74 7.26 -17.03 -18.87
C ASN A 74 8.68 -17.17 -18.29
N ALA A 75 9.51 -18.06 -18.85
CA ALA A 75 10.91 -18.21 -18.44
C ALA A 75 11.75 -16.95 -18.72
N ARG A 76 11.55 -16.29 -19.87
CA ARG A 76 12.23 -15.02 -20.21
C ARG A 76 11.81 -13.87 -19.28
N LYS A 77 10.53 -13.80 -18.90
CA LYS A 77 10.01 -12.77 -17.99
C LYS A 77 10.54 -12.94 -16.55
N ALA A 78 10.64 -14.18 -16.08
CA ALA A 78 11.25 -14.52 -14.79
C ALA A 78 12.76 -14.18 -14.73
N GLN A 79 13.48 -14.38 -15.84
CA GLN A 79 14.90 -14.03 -15.94
C GLN A 79 15.12 -12.50 -15.98
N ALA A 80 14.24 -11.75 -16.65
CA ALA A 80 14.28 -10.29 -16.68
C ALA A 80 13.93 -9.64 -15.32
N GLN A 81 12.99 -10.21 -14.55
CA GLN A 81 12.70 -9.76 -13.19
C GLN A 81 13.87 -10.02 -12.22
N ARG A 82 14.53 -11.19 -12.32
CA ARG A 82 15.74 -11.50 -11.54
C ARG A 82 16.91 -10.55 -11.88
N ALA A 83 17.08 -10.17 -13.15
CA ALA A 83 18.10 -9.20 -13.56
C ALA A 83 17.81 -7.77 -13.06
N ARG A 84 16.53 -7.35 -13.00
CA ARG A 84 16.13 -6.06 -12.41
C ARG A 84 16.33 -6.01 -10.90
N MET A 85 16.02 -7.08 -10.18
CA MET A 85 16.28 -7.19 -8.73
C MET A 85 17.78 -7.20 -8.37
N LYS A 86 18.63 -7.79 -9.22
CA LYS A 86 20.09 -7.72 -9.06
C LYS A 86 20.67 -6.32 -9.34
N LYS A 87 20.03 -5.52 -10.21
CA LYS A 87 20.44 -4.12 -10.47
C LYS A 87 19.95 -3.14 -9.39
N SER A 88 18.83 -3.42 -8.70
CA SER A 88 18.36 -2.64 -7.55
C SER A 88 19.09 -2.93 -6.22
N ALA A 89 19.96 -3.95 -6.19
CA ALA A 89 20.86 -4.22 -5.05
C ALA A 89 22.06 -3.24 -4.99
N ARG A 90 22.21 -2.37 -6.00
CA ARG A 90 23.27 -1.35 -6.07
C ARG A 90 22.68 0.05 -6.22
N SER A 91 21.76 0.39 -5.32
CA SER A 91 21.30 1.76 -5.10
C SER A 91 20.85 1.81 -3.65
N GLY A 92 21.70 2.38 -2.79
CA GLY A 92 21.51 2.42 -1.34
C GLY A 92 20.13 2.94 -0.99
N ASN A 93 19.27 2.03 -0.54
CA ASN A 93 17.90 2.31 -0.14
C ASN A 93 17.93 3.41 0.93
N PRO A 94 17.36 4.60 0.68
CA PRO A 94 17.45 5.73 1.60
C PRO A 94 16.83 5.43 2.97
N ALA A 95 15.88 4.49 3.04
CA ALA A 95 15.34 4.00 4.31
C ALA A 95 16.40 3.30 5.17
N LYS A 96 17.32 2.54 4.55
CA LYS A 96 18.42 1.87 5.27
C LYS A 96 19.53 2.83 5.70
N ARG A 97 19.80 3.88 4.92
CA ARG A 97 20.77 4.92 5.31
C ARG A 97 20.25 5.74 6.50
N ARG A 98 18.98 6.12 6.49
CA ARG A 98 18.35 6.83 7.62
C ARG A 98 18.32 5.97 8.88
N GLN A 99 18.07 4.66 8.75
CA GLN A 99 18.17 3.72 9.87
C GLN A 99 19.60 3.63 10.40
N GLN A 100 20.60 3.53 9.52
CA GLN A 100 22.01 3.56 9.92
C GLN A 100 22.40 4.89 10.58
N GLU A 101 21.89 6.03 10.13
CA GLU A 101 22.14 7.34 10.74
C GLU A 101 21.48 7.47 12.12
N LEU A 102 20.21 7.08 12.24
CA LEU A 102 19.50 7.06 13.53
C LEU A 102 20.20 6.13 14.53
N GLU A 103 20.60 4.94 14.08
CA GLU A 103 21.32 3.98 14.90
C GLU A 103 22.75 4.45 15.22
N ALA A 104 23.41 5.17 14.31
CA ALA A 104 24.70 5.82 14.55
C ALA A 104 24.61 6.99 15.56
N MET A 105 23.42 7.56 15.74
CA MET A 105 23.14 8.68 16.63
C MET A 105 22.68 8.23 18.03
N LEU A 106 22.32 6.96 18.22
CA LEU A 106 22.08 6.38 19.54
C LEU A 106 23.41 6.13 20.30
N PRO A 107 23.44 6.38 21.62
CA PRO A 107 24.64 6.23 22.41
C PRO A 107 25.14 4.77 22.44
N PRO A 108 26.45 4.58 22.60
CA PRO A 108 27.14 3.31 22.73
C PRO A 108 26.40 2.16 23.44
N SER A 109 25.72 2.45 24.54
CA SER A 109 25.22 1.45 25.46
C SER A 109 23.94 0.72 25.02
N GLU A 110 23.44 0.83 23.79
CA GLU A 110 22.25 0.06 23.36
C GLU A 110 22.44 -0.72 22.04
N ARG A 111 23.64 -0.70 21.44
CA ARG A 111 23.91 -1.43 20.18
C ARG A 111 24.29 -2.87 20.47
N SER A 112 23.32 -3.77 20.48
CA SER A 112 23.57 -5.22 20.55
C SER A 112 24.09 -5.73 19.18
N ALA A 113 25.41 -5.92 19.08
CA ALA A 113 26.06 -6.43 17.87
C ALA A 113 25.90 -7.96 17.73
N PRO A 114 25.47 -8.50 16.57
CA PRO A 114 25.87 -9.86 16.18
C PRO A 114 27.38 -9.88 15.94
N GLN A 115 28.04 -10.86 16.57
CA GLN A 115 29.46 -11.17 16.44
C GLN A 115 29.85 -11.24 14.96
N GLY A 116 30.71 -10.30 14.56
CA GLY A 116 31.15 -10.14 13.18
C GLY A 116 31.18 -8.68 12.70
N SER A 117 31.56 -7.72 13.56
CA SER A 117 32.14 -6.42 13.20
C SER A 117 32.52 -5.71 14.50
N SER A 118 33.79 -5.39 14.67
CA SER A 118 34.37 -4.79 15.86
C SER A 118 34.07 -3.28 15.96
N PHE A 119 33.17 -2.86 16.85
CA PHE A 119 33.31 -1.60 17.62
C PHE A 119 32.15 -1.41 18.63
N GLY A 120 32.32 -1.88 19.88
CA GLY A 120 31.54 -1.52 21.10
C GLY A 120 30.00 -1.69 20.99
N VAL A 121 29.15 -1.66 22.01
CA VAL A 121 29.23 -1.09 23.35
C VAL A 121 27.95 -1.55 24.10
N ALA A 122 27.99 -1.49 25.43
CA ALA A 122 27.25 -2.33 26.38
C ALA A 122 25.82 -1.89 26.69
N GLN A 123 24.86 -2.80 26.48
CA GLN A 123 23.42 -2.73 26.81
C GLN A 123 23.08 -2.13 28.20
N GLU A 124 22.43 -0.97 28.24
CA GLU A 124 21.83 -0.35 29.45
C GLU A 124 20.31 -0.60 29.48
N ALA A 125 19.76 -0.89 30.66
CA ALA A 125 18.47 -1.52 30.86
C ALA A 125 17.29 -0.51 30.93
N PRO A 126 16.06 -0.90 30.49
CA PRO A 126 14.90 -0.01 30.56
C PRO A 126 14.38 0.16 32.00
N ALA A 127 14.03 1.40 32.35
CA ALA A 127 13.49 1.78 33.66
C ALA A 127 12.19 1.04 34.04
N PRO A 128 11.94 0.77 35.34
CA PRO A 128 10.77 0.05 35.81
C PRO A 128 9.48 0.85 35.58
N ARG A 129 8.40 0.14 35.23
CA ARG A 129 7.07 0.73 35.02
C ARG A 129 6.49 1.15 36.38
N PRO A 130 5.77 2.29 36.46
CA PRO A 130 5.16 2.74 37.71
C PRO A 130 4.11 1.73 38.19
N THR A 131 4.16 1.41 39.48
CA THR A 131 3.25 0.49 40.17
C THR A 131 2.06 1.26 40.77
N ILE A 132 1.02 0.54 41.17
CA ILE A 132 -0.26 1.10 41.67
C ILE A 132 -0.08 1.98 42.93
N ASP A 133 1.04 1.83 43.64
CA ASP A 133 1.41 2.66 44.79
C ASP A 133 1.74 4.12 44.45
N ASP A 134 2.09 4.43 43.19
CA ASP A 134 2.46 5.79 42.74
C ASP A 134 1.26 6.66 42.32
N LEU A 135 0.02 6.17 42.47
CA LEU A 135 -1.17 6.92 42.06
C LEU A 135 -1.65 7.92 43.13
N PRO A 136 -2.21 9.08 42.73
CA PRO A 136 -2.79 10.05 43.65
C PRO A 136 -3.91 9.45 44.51
N ASP A 137 -4.03 9.91 45.75
CA ASP A 137 -4.94 9.34 46.74
C ASP A 137 -6.41 9.32 46.31
N ASP A 138 -6.84 10.32 45.51
CA ASP A 138 -8.19 10.37 44.96
C ASP A 138 -8.48 9.20 44.01
N VAL A 139 -7.46 8.79 43.24
CA VAL A 139 -7.58 7.69 42.28
C VAL A 139 -7.55 6.34 43.01
N LYS A 140 -6.75 6.22 44.08
CA LYS A 140 -6.75 5.03 44.95
C LYS A 140 -8.11 4.83 45.63
N ARG A 141 -8.73 5.91 46.10
CA ARG A 141 -10.10 5.90 46.67
C ARG A 141 -11.15 5.46 45.65
N MET A 142 -11.06 5.93 44.40
CA MET A 142 -11.98 5.49 43.33
C MET A 142 -11.78 4.02 42.94
N LEU A 143 -10.57 3.47 43.10
CA LEU A 143 -10.29 2.05 42.83
C LEU A 143 -10.73 1.10 43.96
N GLY A 144 -11.35 1.63 45.03
CA GLY A 144 -12.03 0.83 46.04
C GLY A 144 -11.10 0.00 46.94
N GLN A 145 -9.82 0.38 47.04
CA GLN A 145 -8.87 -0.24 47.96
C GLN A 145 -8.71 0.68 49.17
N LEU A 146 -9.10 0.17 50.35
CA LEU A 146 -8.85 0.78 51.66
C LEU A 146 -7.36 0.69 52.01
#